data_AF-A0A1E1WKM4-F1
#
_entry.id   AF-A0A1E1WKM4-F1
#
_cell.length_a   1.000
_cell.length_b   1.000
_cell.length_c   1.000
_cell.angle_alpha   90.00
_cell.angle_beta   90.00
_cell.angle_gamma   90.00
#
_symmetry.space_group_name_H-M   'P 1'
#
loop_
_entity.id
_entity.type
_entity.pdbx_description
1 polymer ?
#
loop_
_entity_poly.entity_id
_entity_poly.type
_entity_poly.pdbx_seq_one_letter_code
_entity_poly.pdbx_strand_id
1 'polypeptide(L)'
;TTTLRLEGNKISTIRGIIQNPHYQKLADLYLDNNSISAVKELDGSEWFTAFRVLSLRGNLLKQIPVYAFDKALQGNNNIMHVFLGHNPWRCDCHFIPRFQGLLLKYRRVIRDLQDIRCSKSDDKTISLAQISTMPLGNVCRSGVEMPISTINIVNISLTALILLVIGRFLYDWHSFKTTGKLPWLSSILP
;
A
#
# COMPACT_ATOMS: atom_id res chain seq x y z
N THR A 1 -3.43 37.76 -0.84
CA THR A 1 -3.95 36.93 0.29
C THR A 1 -3.16 35.64 0.34
N THR A 2 -2.90 35.07 1.54
CA THR A 2 -2.13 33.82 1.71
C THR A 2 -3.03 32.59 1.86
N THR A 3 -4.34 32.75 1.65
CA THR A 3 -5.35 31.69 1.79
C THR A 3 -6.11 31.57 0.47
N LEU A 4 -6.25 30.35 -0.02
CA LEU A 4 -7.00 30.00 -1.22
C LEU A 4 -8.07 28.97 -0.85
N ARG A 5 -9.32 29.33 -1.15
CA ARG A 5 -10.52 28.57 -0.83
C ARG A 5 -11.20 28.20 -2.14
N LEU A 6 -11.21 26.91 -2.46
CA LEU A 6 -11.73 26.34 -3.70
C LEU A 6 -12.68 25.16 -3.43
N GLU A 7 -13.34 25.16 -2.28
CA GLU A 7 -14.25 24.10 -1.88
C GLU A 7 -15.48 24.01 -2.79
N GLY A 8 -16.02 22.80 -2.97
CA GLY A 8 -17.26 22.58 -3.70
C GLY A 8 -17.16 22.81 -5.21
N ASN A 9 -15.96 22.69 -5.78
CA ASN A 9 -15.71 22.83 -7.21
C ASN A 9 -15.52 21.47 -7.88
N LYS A 10 -15.15 21.49 -9.17
CA LYS A 10 -14.89 20.29 -10.00
C LYS A 10 -13.38 20.07 -10.24
N ILE A 11 -12.54 20.45 -9.28
CA ILE A 11 -11.09 20.33 -9.42
C ILE A 11 -10.70 18.85 -9.35
N SER A 12 -9.99 18.37 -10.35
CA SER A 12 -9.51 16.99 -10.44
C SER A 12 -8.01 16.84 -10.16
N THR A 13 -7.25 17.93 -10.25
CA THR A 13 -5.80 17.95 -10.04
C THR A 13 -5.35 19.21 -9.30
N ILE A 14 -4.38 19.04 -8.40
CA ILE A 14 -3.74 20.14 -7.68
C ILE A 14 -2.59 20.80 -8.47
N ARG A 15 -2.18 20.20 -9.60
CA ARG A 15 -0.98 20.59 -10.35
C ARG A 15 -0.96 22.07 -10.70
N GLY A 16 -2.08 22.58 -11.23
CA GLY A 16 -2.21 23.98 -11.64
C GLY A 16 -2.22 24.97 -10.47
N ILE A 17 -2.38 24.51 -9.24
CA ILE A 17 -2.28 25.34 -8.03
C ILE A 17 -0.82 25.37 -7.57
N ILE A 18 -0.20 24.20 -7.43
CA ILE A 18 1.16 24.05 -6.93
C ILE A 18 2.21 24.64 -7.89
N GLN A 19 2.00 24.52 -9.20
CA GLN A 19 2.93 25.02 -10.22
C GLN A 19 2.71 26.50 -10.57
N ASN A 20 1.70 27.16 -10.00
CA ASN A 20 1.37 28.53 -10.35
C ASN A 20 2.33 29.51 -9.67
N PRO A 21 3.08 30.34 -10.43
CA PRO A 21 3.99 31.32 -9.86
C PRO A 21 3.29 32.35 -8.96
N HIS A 22 2.01 32.65 -9.20
CA HIS A 22 1.25 33.59 -8.39
C HIS A 22 0.87 33.06 -7.00
N TYR A 23 0.96 31.74 -6.78
CA TYR A 23 0.61 31.09 -5.52
C TYR A 23 1.82 30.72 -4.66
N GLN A 24 3.01 31.25 -4.96
CA GLN A 24 4.22 30.99 -4.16
C GLN A 24 4.10 31.39 -2.69
N LYS A 25 3.31 32.42 -2.37
CA LYS A 25 3.08 32.90 -0.98
C LYS A 25 1.85 32.26 -0.32
N LEU A 26 1.26 31.25 -0.95
CA LEU A 26 0.09 30.58 -0.41
C LEU A 26 0.47 29.79 0.84
N ALA A 27 -0.26 29.97 1.93
CA ALA A 27 -0.06 29.26 3.19
C ALA A 27 -1.20 28.29 3.50
N ASP A 28 -2.45 28.70 3.21
CA ASP A 28 -3.63 27.88 3.47
C ASP A 28 -4.31 27.49 2.17
N LEU A 29 -4.53 26.19 1.98
CA LEU A 29 -5.21 25.64 0.81
C LEU A 29 -6.38 24.78 1.25
N TYR A 30 -7.59 25.20 0.88
CA TYR A 30 -8.83 24.45 1.10
C TYR A 30 -9.38 23.95 -0.23
N LEU A 31 -9.43 22.63 -0.38
CA LEU A 31 -9.87 21.93 -1.59
C LEU A 31 -10.98 20.92 -1.28
N ASP A 32 -11.77 21.18 -0.25
CA ASP A 32 -12.79 20.25 0.21
C ASP A 32 -13.88 20.03 -0.87
N ASN A 33 -14.46 18.83 -0.90
CA ASN A 33 -15.58 18.49 -1.78
C ASN A 33 -15.29 18.78 -3.26
N ASN A 34 -14.12 18.33 -3.73
CA ASN A 34 -13.71 18.34 -5.13
C ASN A 34 -13.60 16.90 -5.67
N SER A 35 -12.97 16.71 -6.82
CA SER A 35 -12.80 15.39 -7.47
C SER A 35 -11.33 14.97 -7.57
N ILE A 36 -10.50 15.38 -6.62
CA ILE A 36 -9.06 15.09 -6.62
C ILE A 36 -8.83 13.62 -6.26
N SER A 37 -8.18 12.88 -7.16
CA SER A 37 -7.91 11.44 -6.98
C SER A 37 -6.46 11.12 -6.59
N ALA A 38 -5.54 12.07 -6.81
CA ALA A 38 -4.13 11.95 -6.45
C ALA A 38 -3.53 13.32 -6.11
N VAL A 39 -2.52 13.31 -5.24
CA VAL A 39 -1.76 14.49 -4.81
C VAL A 39 -0.24 14.25 -4.90
N LYS A 40 0.18 13.48 -5.91
CA LYS A 40 1.60 13.16 -6.12
C LYS A 40 2.43 14.40 -6.41
N GLU A 41 1.81 15.44 -6.97
CA GLU A 41 2.45 16.71 -7.32
C GLU A 41 2.84 17.55 -6.10
N LEU A 42 2.39 17.18 -4.90
CA LEU A 42 2.91 17.76 -3.66
C LEU A 42 4.35 17.33 -3.39
N ASP A 43 4.72 16.11 -3.81
CA ASP A 43 6.07 15.59 -3.60
C ASP A 43 7.08 16.42 -4.39
N GLY A 44 8.12 16.87 -3.69
CA GLY A 44 9.14 17.78 -4.24
C GLY A 44 8.67 19.22 -4.48
N SER A 45 7.44 19.60 -4.11
CA SER A 45 7.00 20.99 -4.27
C SER A 45 7.47 21.88 -3.11
N GLU A 46 7.96 23.07 -3.45
CA GLU A 46 8.36 24.11 -2.48
C GLU A 46 7.23 24.43 -1.49
N TRP A 47 6.01 24.60 -2.02
CA TRP A 47 4.82 24.92 -1.22
C TRP A 47 4.56 23.90 -0.11
N PHE A 48 4.73 22.61 -0.41
CA PHE A 48 4.45 21.54 0.54
C PHE A 48 5.43 21.50 1.73
N THR A 49 6.57 22.19 1.63
CA THR A 49 7.53 22.30 2.75
C THR A 49 7.17 23.41 3.75
N ALA A 50 6.30 24.35 3.39
CA ALA A 50 6.06 25.58 4.18
C ALA A 50 4.58 25.92 4.41
N PHE A 51 3.63 25.08 3.95
CA PHE A 51 2.20 25.33 4.12
C PHE A 51 1.77 25.36 5.60
N ARG A 52 0.70 26.09 5.90
CA ARG A 52 0.10 26.17 7.22
C ARG A 52 -1.14 25.29 7.34
N VAL A 53 -2.01 25.32 6.34
CA VAL A 53 -3.23 24.49 6.29
C VAL A 53 -3.39 23.80 4.94
N LEU A 54 -3.68 22.51 4.97
CA LEU A 54 -4.08 21.73 3.79
C LEU A 54 -5.36 20.95 4.09
N SER A 55 -6.44 21.28 3.39
CA SER A 55 -7.70 20.56 3.49
C SER A 55 -8.04 19.87 2.18
N LEU A 56 -8.15 18.54 2.23
CA LEU A 56 -8.48 17.66 1.10
C LEU A 56 -9.71 16.80 1.41
N ARG A 57 -10.61 17.27 2.29
CA ARG A 57 -11.76 16.50 2.75
C ARG A 57 -12.73 16.24 1.60
N GLY A 58 -13.40 15.09 1.59
CA GLY A 58 -14.49 14.86 0.63
C GLY A 58 -14.01 14.79 -0.83
N ASN A 59 -12.78 14.34 -1.05
CA ASN A 59 -12.23 14.10 -2.39
C ASN A 59 -12.27 12.60 -2.73
N LEU A 60 -11.57 12.20 -3.80
CA LEU A 60 -11.52 10.83 -4.30
C LEU A 60 -10.17 10.15 -4.02
N LEU A 61 -9.47 10.58 -2.96
CA LEU A 61 -8.15 10.06 -2.61
C LEU A 61 -8.26 8.62 -2.11
N LYS A 62 -7.54 7.73 -2.78
CA LYS A 62 -7.37 6.33 -2.34
C LYS A 62 -6.09 6.12 -1.55
N GLN A 63 -5.07 6.94 -1.82
CA GLN A 63 -3.76 6.86 -1.18
C GLN A 63 -3.07 8.22 -1.26
N ILE A 64 -2.10 8.45 -0.38
CA ILE A 64 -1.18 9.59 -0.42
C ILE A 64 0.27 9.10 -0.49
N PRO A 65 1.19 9.91 -1.03
CA PRO A 65 2.62 9.64 -0.91
C PRO A 65 3.06 9.81 0.55
N VAL A 66 2.93 8.73 1.34
CA VAL A 66 3.14 8.76 2.81
C VAL A 66 4.50 9.33 3.17
N TYR A 67 5.56 8.97 2.43
CA TYR A 67 6.91 9.49 2.64
C TYR A 67 7.02 11.01 2.41
N ALA A 68 6.40 11.52 1.33
CA ALA A 68 6.41 12.95 1.04
C ALA A 68 5.66 13.73 2.14
N PHE A 69 4.52 13.21 2.60
CA PHE A 69 3.82 13.78 3.75
C PHE A 69 4.69 13.73 5.01
N ASP A 70 5.30 12.60 5.36
CA ASP A 70 6.17 12.49 6.53
C ASP A 70 7.29 13.54 6.52
N LYS A 71 7.98 13.67 5.38
CA LYS A 71 9.04 14.66 5.18
C LYS A 71 8.52 16.09 5.32
N ALA A 72 7.40 16.42 4.68
CA ALA A 72 6.79 17.74 4.73
C ALA A 72 6.34 18.11 6.15
N LEU A 73 5.67 17.19 6.86
CA LEU A 73 5.18 17.43 8.22
C LEU A 73 6.32 17.49 9.25
N GLN A 74 7.43 16.78 9.02
CA GLN A 74 8.59 16.78 9.92
C GLN A 74 9.38 18.09 9.87
N GLY A 75 9.60 18.65 8.67
CA GLY A 75 10.45 19.82 8.47
C GLY A 75 9.73 21.16 8.54
N ASN A 76 8.40 21.16 8.60
CA ASN A 76 7.58 22.37 8.50
C ASN A 76 7.17 22.90 9.89
N ASN A 77 7.81 23.97 10.33
CA ASN A 77 7.50 24.64 11.61
C ASN A 77 6.22 25.50 11.56
N ASN A 78 5.70 25.80 10.37
CA ASN A 78 4.52 26.65 10.19
C ASN A 78 3.21 25.86 10.20
N ILE A 79 3.29 24.53 10.23
CA ILE A 79 2.12 23.68 10.02
C ILE A 79 1.14 23.74 11.19
N MET A 80 -0.14 23.92 10.87
CA MET A 80 -1.21 23.95 11.85
C MET A 80 -2.14 22.76 11.67
N HIS A 81 -2.76 22.64 10.49
CA HIS A 81 -3.85 21.69 10.27
C HIS A 81 -3.77 20.97 8.92
N VAL A 82 -4.02 19.67 8.98
CA VAL A 82 -4.23 18.83 7.80
C VAL A 82 -5.57 18.10 7.95
N PHE A 83 -6.36 18.08 6.88
CA PHE A 83 -7.64 17.39 6.83
C PHE A 83 -7.69 16.41 5.67
N LEU A 84 -7.95 15.14 5.97
CA LEU A 84 -7.91 14.01 5.04
C LEU A 84 -9.18 13.14 5.12
N GLY A 85 -10.14 13.51 5.97
CA GLY A 85 -11.36 12.76 6.20
C GLY A 85 -12.25 12.66 4.96
N HIS A 86 -13.22 11.76 5.01
CA HIS A 86 -14.23 11.60 3.96
C HIS A 86 -13.65 11.33 2.56
N ASN A 87 -12.54 10.60 2.48
CA ASN A 87 -11.96 10.11 1.23
C ASN A 87 -12.09 8.58 1.16
N PRO A 88 -12.20 7.98 -0.03
CA PRO A 88 -12.32 6.54 -0.20
C PRO A 88 -10.95 5.84 -0.05
N TRP A 89 -10.38 5.87 1.15
CA TRP A 89 -9.05 5.34 1.42
C TRP A 89 -8.94 3.83 1.13
N ARG A 90 -7.95 3.45 0.34
CA ARG A 90 -7.56 2.06 0.08
C ARG A 90 -7.07 1.45 1.39
N CYS A 91 -7.63 0.31 1.79
CA CYS A 91 -7.20 -0.40 2.99
C CYS A 91 -6.67 -1.79 2.66
N ASP A 92 -5.36 -1.86 2.39
CA ASP A 92 -4.64 -3.12 2.22
C ASP A 92 -3.39 -3.19 3.08
N CYS A 93 -2.80 -4.37 3.11
CA CYS A 93 -1.67 -4.67 3.99
C CYS A 93 -0.39 -3.90 3.61
N HIS A 94 -0.28 -3.39 2.40
CA HIS A 94 0.90 -2.65 1.96
C HIS A 94 0.84 -1.17 2.35
N PHE A 95 -0.34 -0.56 2.25
CA PHE A 95 -0.53 0.87 2.47
C PHE A 95 -0.84 1.21 3.94
N ILE A 96 -1.74 0.45 4.59
CA ILE A 96 -2.26 0.80 5.91
C ILE A 96 -1.19 0.90 6.99
N PRO A 97 -0.21 -0.02 7.11
CA PRO A 97 0.79 0.09 8.18
C PRO A 97 1.54 1.43 8.16
N ARG A 98 1.91 1.90 6.96
CA ARG A 98 2.62 3.18 6.77
C ARG A 98 1.69 4.37 6.98
N PHE A 99 0.49 4.32 6.41
CA PHE A 99 -0.47 5.41 6.52
C PHE A 99 -0.95 5.60 7.96
N GLN A 100 -1.32 4.51 8.65
CA GLN A 100 -1.70 4.54 10.06
C GLN A 100 -0.55 5.07 10.93
N GLY A 101 0.70 4.67 10.67
CA GLY A 101 1.88 5.22 11.33
C GLY A 101 1.99 6.74 11.19
N LEU A 102 1.82 7.27 9.97
CA LEU A 102 1.80 8.72 9.71
C LEU A 102 0.68 9.41 10.49
N LEU A 103 -0.55 8.87 10.42
CA LEU A 103 -1.73 9.43 11.10
C LEU A 103 -1.51 9.54 12.62
N LEU A 104 -0.93 8.51 13.24
CA LEU A 104 -0.67 8.49 14.67
C LEU A 104 0.50 9.39 15.06
N LYS A 105 1.58 9.41 14.26
CA LYS A 105 2.74 10.29 14.46
C LYS A 105 2.34 11.77 14.47
N TYR A 106 1.46 12.17 13.55
CA TYR A 106 1.02 13.57 13.40
C TYR A 106 -0.40 13.84 13.88
N ARG A 107 -0.88 13.08 14.87
CA ARG A 107 -2.26 13.18 15.41
C ARG A 107 -2.68 14.58 15.86
N ARG A 108 -1.73 15.44 16.26
CA ARG A 108 -2.02 16.83 16.66
C ARG A 108 -2.31 17.75 15.47
N VAL A 109 -1.66 17.48 14.33
CA VAL A 109 -1.77 18.25 13.08
C VAL A 109 -2.95 17.75 12.25
N ILE A 110 -3.14 16.44 12.17
CA ILE A 110 -4.24 15.82 11.42
C ILE A 110 -5.49 15.83 12.30
N ARG A 111 -6.40 16.76 12.06
CA ARG A 111 -7.49 17.09 13.00
C ARG A 111 -8.72 16.20 12.85
N ASP A 112 -8.91 15.54 11.70
CA ASP A 112 -10.10 14.76 11.35
C ASP A 112 -9.85 13.25 11.30
N LEU A 113 -8.98 12.73 12.18
CA LEU A 113 -8.63 11.31 12.27
C LEU A 113 -9.82 10.34 12.38
N GLN A 114 -10.94 10.78 12.96
CA GLN A 114 -12.16 9.98 13.12
C GLN A 114 -12.92 9.78 11.80
N ASP A 115 -12.68 10.67 10.83
CA ASP A 115 -13.32 10.69 9.51
C ASP A 115 -12.42 10.04 8.44
N ILE A 116 -11.19 9.66 8.82
CA ILE A 116 -10.26 8.93 7.96
C ILE A 116 -10.57 7.43 8.08
N ARG A 117 -11.39 6.96 7.15
CA ARG A 117 -11.94 5.60 7.13
C ARG A 117 -11.65 4.90 5.80
N CYS A 118 -11.58 3.58 5.84
CA CYS A 118 -11.49 2.76 4.64
C CYS A 118 -12.68 3.01 3.70
N SER A 119 -12.44 2.84 2.40
CA SER A 119 -13.52 2.79 1.42
C SER A 119 -14.49 1.65 1.72
N LYS A 120 -15.71 1.78 1.21
CA LYS A 120 -16.68 0.68 1.22
C LYS A 120 -16.06 -0.55 0.52
N SER A 121 -16.13 -1.69 1.19
CA SER A 121 -15.63 -2.99 0.74
C SER A 121 -16.65 -4.08 1.08
N ASP A 122 -16.58 -5.21 0.36
CA ASP A 122 -17.40 -6.40 0.64
C ASP A 122 -16.96 -7.09 1.94
N ASP A 123 -15.67 -6.99 2.28
CA ASP A 123 -15.18 -7.42 3.58
C ASP A 123 -15.63 -6.45 4.67
N LYS A 124 -16.65 -6.88 5.42
CA LYS A 124 -17.26 -6.14 6.53
C LYS A 124 -16.25 -5.73 7.61
N THR A 125 -15.12 -6.41 7.72
CA THR A 125 -14.13 -6.13 8.77
C THR A 125 -13.24 -4.93 8.47
N ILE A 126 -13.13 -4.56 7.19
CA ILE A 126 -12.39 -3.37 6.72
C ILE A 126 -13.32 -2.30 6.15
N SER A 127 -14.56 -2.64 5.77
CA SER A 127 -15.52 -1.69 5.18
C SER A 127 -15.82 -0.53 6.12
N LEU A 128 -15.50 0.70 5.70
CA LEU A 128 -15.70 1.93 6.48
C LEU A 128 -15.00 1.94 7.86
N ALA A 129 -14.04 1.04 8.07
CA ALA A 129 -13.28 0.95 9.30
C ALA A 129 -12.39 2.19 9.48
N GLN A 130 -12.30 2.70 10.71
CA GLN A 130 -11.45 3.84 11.02
C GLN A 130 -9.98 3.44 11.04
N ILE A 131 -9.16 4.08 10.20
CA ILE A 131 -7.77 3.66 9.96
C ILE A 131 -6.90 3.85 11.20
N SER A 132 -7.14 4.89 12.00
CA SER A 132 -6.32 5.19 13.18
C SER A 132 -6.47 4.16 14.31
N THR A 133 -7.62 3.49 14.43
CA THR A 133 -7.94 2.58 15.55
C THR A 133 -8.07 1.12 15.13
N MET A 134 -8.17 0.83 13.83
CA MET A 134 -8.30 -0.54 13.33
C MET A 134 -7.02 -1.35 13.63
N PRO A 135 -7.15 -2.59 14.14
CA PRO A 135 -6.00 -3.45 14.33
C PRO A 135 -5.42 -3.88 12.98
N LEU A 136 -4.09 -3.85 12.86
CA LEU A 136 -3.39 -4.22 11.63
C LEU A 136 -3.71 -5.65 11.18
N GLY A 137 -4.00 -6.56 12.13
CA GLY A 137 -4.41 -7.93 11.82
C GLY A 137 -5.73 -8.05 11.04
N ASN A 138 -6.60 -7.03 11.04
CA ASN A 138 -7.80 -7.04 10.21
C ASN A 138 -7.48 -6.84 8.73
N VAL A 139 -6.42 -6.09 8.42
CA VAL A 139 -6.00 -5.78 7.04
C VAL A 139 -4.90 -6.73 6.57
N CYS A 140 -3.95 -7.01 7.46
CA CYS A 140 -2.88 -7.98 7.29
C CYS A 140 -3.26 -9.29 7.97
N ARG A 141 -4.35 -9.92 7.53
CA ARG A 141 -4.61 -11.30 7.93
C ARG A 141 -3.54 -12.18 7.33
N SER A 142 -2.62 -12.65 8.16
CA SER A 142 -1.80 -13.83 7.85
C SER A 142 -2.72 -15.04 7.81
N GLY A 143 -3.47 -15.17 6.71
CA GLY A 143 -4.51 -16.17 6.51
C GLY A 143 -4.74 -16.35 5.02
N VAL A 144 -3.80 -17.06 4.39
CA VAL A 144 -3.92 -17.88 3.18
C VAL A 144 -5.23 -17.73 2.40
N GLU A 145 -5.27 -16.77 1.50
CA GLU A 145 -5.59 -17.08 0.10
C GLU A 145 -4.39 -16.63 -0.72
N MET A 146 -3.30 -17.41 -0.66
CA MET A 146 -2.47 -17.45 -1.84
C MET A 146 -3.34 -18.17 -2.88
N PRO A 147 -3.88 -17.52 -3.92
CA PRO A 147 -4.33 -18.29 -5.08
C PRO A 147 -3.14 -19.18 -5.42
N ILE A 148 -3.36 -20.49 -5.58
CA ILE A 148 -2.31 -21.48 -5.77
C ILE A 148 -1.28 -20.90 -6.75
N SER A 149 -0.15 -20.43 -6.23
CA SER A 149 0.84 -19.73 -7.05
C SER A 149 1.45 -20.76 -7.99
N THR A 150 1.88 -20.34 -9.18
CA THR A 150 2.61 -21.21 -10.12
C THR A 150 3.79 -21.89 -9.44
N ILE A 151 4.37 -21.25 -8.42
CA ILE A 151 5.44 -21.80 -7.56
C ILE A 151 5.00 -23.06 -6.81
N ASN A 152 3.76 -23.14 -6.31
CA ASN A 152 3.27 -24.33 -5.60
C ASN A 152 3.11 -25.52 -6.57
N ILE A 153 2.62 -25.25 -7.79
CA ILE A 153 2.51 -26.26 -8.85
C ILE A 153 3.90 -26.76 -9.25
N VAL A 154 4.85 -25.85 -9.44
CA VAL A 154 6.25 -26.17 -9.72
C VAL A 154 6.85 -27.03 -8.60
N ASN A 155 6.64 -26.66 -7.33
CA ASN A 155 7.15 -27.41 -6.19
C ASN A 155 6.54 -28.81 -6.07
N ILE A 156 5.25 -28.97 -6.34
CA ILE A 156 4.60 -30.29 -6.40
C ILE A 156 5.19 -31.13 -7.53
N SER A 157 5.38 -30.54 -8.72
CA SER A 157 5.96 -31.25 -9.87
C SER A 157 7.39 -31.71 -9.59
N LEU A 158 8.22 -30.86 -8.96
CA LEU A 158 9.59 -31.19 -8.57
C LEU A 158 9.61 -32.30 -7.53
N THR A 159 8.72 -32.24 -6.53
CA THR A 159 8.64 -33.27 -5.49
C THR A 159 8.26 -34.63 -6.08
N ALA A 160 7.30 -34.66 -7.02
CA ALA A 160 6.92 -35.88 -7.72
C ALA A 160 8.08 -36.47 -8.54
N LEU A 161 8.83 -35.63 -9.27
CA LEU A 161 10.01 -36.05 -10.04
C LEU A 161 11.10 -36.63 -9.12
N ILE A 162 11.37 -35.97 -7.99
CA ILE A 162 12.36 -36.45 -7.01
C ILE A 162 11.94 -37.81 -6.45
N LEU A 163 10.68 -38.00 -6.07
CA LEU A 163 10.17 -39.28 -5.57
C LEU A 163 10.25 -40.39 -6.63
N LEU A 164 10.01 -40.07 -7.91
CA LEU A 164 10.17 -41.03 -9.00
C LEU A 164 11.64 -41.45 -9.18
N VAL A 165 12.58 -40.50 -9.13
CA VAL A 165 14.01 -40.78 -9.23
C VAL A 165 14.49 -41.63 -8.05
N ILE A 166 14.10 -41.25 -6.82
CA ILE A 166 14.43 -42.03 -5.61
C ILE A 166 13.79 -43.42 -5.67
N GLY A 167 12.52 -43.52 -6.05
CA GLY A 167 11.82 -44.79 -6.20
C GLY A 167 12.49 -45.69 -7.23
N ARG A 168 12.91 -45.13 -8.37
CA ARG A 168 13.66 -45.87 -9.38
C ARG A 168 15.01 -46.34 -8.87
N PHE A 169 15.75 -45.46 -8.19
CA PHE A 169 17.03 -45.80 -7.57
C PHE A 169 16.88 -46.93 -6.55
N LEU A 170 15.87 -46.87 -5.67
CA LEU A 170 15.61 -47.92 -4.68
C LEU A 170 15.20 -49.25 -5.33
N TYR A 171 14.39 -49.19 -6.39
CA TYR A 171 14.01 -50.37 -7.17
C TYR A 171 15.23 -51.02 -7.82
N ASP A 172 16.06 -50.23 -8.49
CA ASP A 172 17.28 -50.69 -9.17
C ASP A 172 18.30 -51.24 -8.15
N TRP A 173 18.45 -50.59 -6.98
CA TRP A 173 19.26 -51.09 -5.86
C TRP A 173 18.77 -52.43 -5.31
N HIS A 174 17.46 -52.58 -5.11
CA HIS A 174 16.88 -53.83 -4.63
C HIS A 174 17.02 -54.97 -5.65
N SER A 175 16.78 -54.67 -6.93
CA SER A 175 16.98 -55.61 -8.04
C SER A 175 18.43 -56.07 -8.13
N PHE A 176 19.39 -55.15 -8.00
CA PHE A 176 20.82 -55.49 -7.98
C PHE A 176 21.17 -56.41 -6.81
N LYS A 177 20.66 -56.13 -5.61
CA LYS A 177 20.92 -56.95 -4.42
C LYS A 177 20.34 -58.37 -4.53
N THR A 178 19.22 -58.52 -5.25
CA THR A 178 18.53 -59.82 -5.41
C THR A 178 19.04 -60.62 -6.60
N THR A 179 19.41 -59.97 -7.70
CA THR A 179 19.78 -60.65 -8.97
C THR A 179 21.26 -60.59 -9.32
N GLY A 180 22.05 -59.73 -8.67
CA GLY A 180 23.48 -59.51 -8.95
C GLY A 180 23.78 -58.83 -10.29
N LYS A 181 22.75 -58.44 -11.05
CA LYS A 181 22.88 -57.79 -12.37
C LYS A 181 22.70 -56.29 -12.25
N LEU A 182 23.61 -55.51 -12.83
CA LEU A 182 23.50 -54.06 -12.84
C LEU A 182 22.33 -53.57 -13.71
N PRO A 183 21.75 -52.40 -13.39
CA PRO A 183 20.76 -51.74 -14.26
C PRO A 183 21.36 -51.43 -15.64
N TRP A 184 20.53 -51.48 -16.69
CA TRP A 184 20.95 -51.32 -18.09
C TRP A 184 21.80 -50.07 -18.35
N LEU A 185 21.44 -48.93 -17.75
CA LEU A 185 22.19 -47.67 -17.86
C LEU A 185 23.62 -47.77 -17.31
N SER A 186 23.83 -48.48 -16.20
CA SER A 186 25.15 -48.67 -15.59
C SER A 186 26.00 -49.71 -16.32
N SER A 187 25.39 -50.58 -17.13
CA SER A 187 26.13 -51.54 -17.97
C SER A 187 26.65 -50.94 -19.28
N ILE A 188 26.29 -49.69 -19.60
CA ILE A 188 26.60 -49.01 -20.87
C ILE A 188 27.51 -47.79 -20.69
N LEU A 189 27.62 -47.26 -19.46
CA LEU A 189 28.61 -46.24 -19.12
C LEU A 189 30.01 -46.90 -19.06
N PRO A 190 31.00 -46.44 -19.86
CA PRO A 190 32.37 -46.98 -19.84
C PRO A 190 33.09 -46.69 -18.51
#